data_AF-A0A167V1P9-F1
#
_entry.id   AF-A0A167V1P9-F1
#
_cell.length_a   1.000
_cell.length_b   1.000
_cell.length_c   1.000
_cell.angle_alpha   90.00
_cell.angle_beta   90.00
_cell.angle_gamma   90.00
#
_symmetry.space_group_name_H-M   'P 1'
#
loop_
_entity.id
_entity.type
_entity.pdbx_description
1 polymer ?
#
loop_
_entity_poly.entity_id
_entity_poly.type
_entity_poly.pdbx_seq_one_letter_code
_entity_poly.pdbx_strand_id
1 'polypeptide(L)'
;MSAGADKVEELLRRPLYIFDLPQQLLNTLTVKSAGDQRPHVQVSLDEGAAVRSQSPKEVEDSTSEIASATSCSLCQLQTATVQDQREHARSDHHRYNVKAKLRGGRTYNETDFYKAIGDLDESISGSKRT
;
A
#
# COMPACT_ATOMS: atom_id res chain seq x y z
N MET A 1 34.75 -15.43 7.11
CA MET A 1 33.36 -15.25 6.64
C MET A 1 32.47 -14.58 7.73
N SER A 2 32.99 -13.64 8.55
CA SER A 2 32.27 -13.13 9.75
C SER A 2 31.55 -11.79 9.59
N ALA A 3 31.93 -10.97 8.60
CA ALA A 3 31.50 -9.56 8.52
C ALA A 3 30.00 -9.33 8.22
N GLY A 4 29.27 -10.37 7.80
CA GLY A 4 27.84 -10.26 7.52
C GLY A 4 26.96 -10.36 8.76
N ALA A 5 27.36 -11.15 9.76
CA ALA A 5 26.58 -11.36 10.98
C ALA A 5 26.57 -10.10 11.87
N ASP A 6 27.74 -9.46 12.00
CA ASP A 6 27.90 -8.25 12.82
C ASP A 6 27.00 -7.09 12.35
N LYS A 7 26.81 -6.96 11.03
CA LYS A 7 25.91 -5.95 10.44
C LYS A 7 24.44 -6.22 10.76
N VAL A 8 24.01 -7.47 10.72
CA VAL A 8 22.63 -7.85 11.04
C VAL A 8 22.34 -7.58 12.51
N GLU A 9 23.27 -7.91 13.40
CA GLU A 9 23.16 -7.60 14.83
C GLU A 9 23.07 -6.09 15.10
N GLU A 10 23.80 -5.27 14.35
CA GLU A 10 23.70 -3.81 14.44
C GLU A 10 22.32 -3.29 14.01
N LEU A 11 21.72 -3.87 12.95
CA LEU A 11 20.37 -3.53 12.51
C LEU A 11 19.31 -3.89 13.57
N LEU A 12 19.49 -5.03 14.25
CA LEU A 12 18.59 -5.50 15.31
C LEU A 12 18.66 -4.65 16.59
N ARG A 13 19.74 -3.89 16.80
CA ARG A 13 19.87 -2.96 17.94
C ARG A 13 19.01 -1.70 17.81
N ARG A 14 18.47 -1.43 16.61
CA ARG A 14 17.62 -0.26 16.34
C ARG A 14 16.14 -0.68 16.37
N PRO A 15 15.21 0.23 16.68
CA PRO A 15 13.78 -0.04 16.54
C PRO A 15 13.45 -0.43 15.09
N LEU A 16 12.79 -1.57 14.90
CA LEU A 16 12.41 -2.07 13.58
C LEU A 16 10.94 -1.78 13.29
N TYR A 17 10.68 -1.19 12.13
CA TYR A 17 9.33 -0.93 11.65
C TYR A 17 8.95 -1.93 10.57
N ILE A 18 7.79 -2.60 10.71
CA ILE A 18 7.44 -3.73 9.85
C ILE A 18 7.24 -3.35 8.38
N PHE A 19 6.85 -2.09 8.12
CA PHE A 19 6.65 -1.58 6.77
C PHE A 19 7.92 -0.99 6.16
N ASP A 20 9.01 -0.88 6.94
CA ASP A 20 10.30 -0.33 6.51
C ASP A 20 11.42 -1.20 7.07
N LEU A 21 11.34 -2.49 6.74
CA LEU A 21 12.32 -3.46 7.18
C LEU A 21 13.46 -3.54 6.14
N PRO A 22 14.73 -3.44 6.56
CA PRO A 22 15.86 -3.68 5.67
C PRO A 22 15.73 -5.03 4.94
N GLN A 23 16.00 -5.04 3.63
CA GLN A 23 15.89 -6.23 2.80
C GLN A 23 16.71 -7.41 3.34
N GLN A 24 17.86 -7.12 3.96
CA GLN A 24 18.70 -8.13 4.61
C GLN A 24 17.96 -8.88 5.73
N LEU A 25 17.11 -8.19 6.49
CA LEU A 25 16.29 -8.81 7.54
C LEU A 25 15.07 -9.49 6.94
N LEU A 26 14.38 -8.85 5.99
CA LEU A 26 13.19 -9.41 5.35
C LEU A 26 13.45 -10.79 4.72
N ASN A 27 14.60 -10.95 4.05
CA ASN A 27 15.00 -12.19 3.38
C ASN A 27 15.39 -13.33 4.33
N THR A 28 15.58 -13.04 5.63
CA THR A 28 15.94 -14.05 6.64
C THR A 28 14.76 -14.50 7.50
N LEU A 29 13.59 -13.86 7.34
CA LEU A 29 12.39 -14.22 8.10
C LEU A 29 11.86 -15.59 7.65
N THR A 30 11.62 -16.47 8.63
CA THR A 30 11.00 -17.77 8.41
C THR A 30 9.83 -17.95 9.37
N VAL A 31 8.79 -18.64 8.93
CA VAL A 31 7.63 -18.93 9.77
C VAL A 31 8.03 -19.95 10.83
N LYS A 32 7.92 -19.58 12.11
CA LYS A 32 8.10 -20.53 13.20
C LYS A 32 6.90 -21.47 13.26
N SER A 33 7.05 -22.67 12.70
CA SER A 33 6.04 -23.72 12.82
C SER A 33 5.89 -24.14 14.28
N ALA A 34 4.74 -23.88 14.88
CA ALA A 34 4.42 -24.23 16.25
C ALA A 34 4.14 -25.74 16.37
N GLY A 35 5.21 -26.54 16.31
CA GLY A 35 5.20 -27.97 16.59
C GLY A 35 5.36 -28.31 18.09
N ASP A 36 5.41 -27.31 18.98
CA ASP A 36 5.34 -27.56 20.41
C ASP A 36 4.68 -26.38 21.15
N GLN A 37 3.47 -26.68 21.65
CA GLN A 37 2.70 -25.93 22.66
C GLN A 37 1.99 -24.63 22.24
N ARG A 38 0.81 -24.78 21.60
CA ARG A 38 -0.52 -24.28 22.08
C ARG A 38 -1.62 -24.50 21.03
N PRO A 39 -2.89 -24.70 21.44
CA PRO A 39 -3.96 -25.09 20.55
C PRO A 39 -4.26 -23.96 19.57
N HIS A 40 -4.01 -24.24 18.29
CA HIS A 40 -4.44 -23.42 17.18
C HIS A 40 -5.97 -23.44 17.18
N VAL A 41 -6.62 -22.34 17.62
CA VAL A 41 -8.02 -22.12 17.27
C VAL A 41 -8.01 -21.87 15.77
N GLN A 42 -8.20 -22.94 15.01
CA GLN A 42 -8.65 -22.84 13.63
C GLN A 42 -10.03 -22.19 13.71
N VAL A 43 -10.11 -20.90 13.40
CA VAL A 43 -11.39 -20.32 13.00
C VAL A 43 -11.68 -20.93 11.64
N SER A 44 -12.34 -22.10 11.65
CA SER A 44 -13.11 -22.54 10.50
C SER A 44 -14.14 -21.43 10.25
N LEU A 45 -13.94 -20.64 9.19
CA LEU A 45 -15.05 -19.90 8.62
C LEU A 45 -15.99 -20.96 8.06
N ASP A 46 -17.07 -21.17 8.80
CA ASP A 46 -18.19 -22.00 8.45
C ASP A 46 -18.70 -21.65 7.04
N GLU A 47 -18.94 -22.71 6.28
CA GLU A 47 -19.33 -22.71 4.89
C GLU A 47 -20.74 -22.14 4.74
N GLY A 48 -20.85 -20.94 4.15
CA GLY A 48 -22.13 -20.25 4.07
C GLY A 48 -22.23 -19.15 3.02
N ALA A 49 -21.51 -19.22 1.90
CA ALA A 49 -21.88 -18.51 0.67
C ALA A 49 -21.03 -19.02 -0.51
N ALA A 50 -21.70 -19.61 -1.50
CA ALA A 50 -21.09 -20.07 -2.75
C ALA A 50 -20.29 -18.96 -3.45
N VAL A 51 -18.96 -19.02 -3.36
CA VAL A 51 -18.08 -18.25 -4.24
C VAL A 51 -17.51 -19.23 -5.27
N ARG A 52 -18.01 -19.08 -6.50
CA ARG A 52 -17.53 -19.78 -7.68
C ARG A 52 -16.00 -19.74 -7.72
N SER A 53 -15.38 -20.92 -7.74
CA SER A 53 -13.99 -21.12 -8.11
C SER A 53 -13.73 -20.46 -9.47
N GLN A 54 -13.13 -19.28 -9.46
CA GLN A 54 -12.47 -18.75 -10.64
C GLN A 54 -11.03 -19.23 -10.56
N SER A 55 -10.69 -20.12 -11.49
CA SER A 55 -9.33 -20.54 -11.82
C SER A 55 -8.36 -19.36 -11.76
N PRO A 56 -7.11 -19.55 -11.31
CA PRO A 56 -6.08 -18.52 -11.44
C PRO A 56 -5.98 -18.12 -12.91
N LYS A 57 -6.51 -16.95 -13.25
CA LYS A 57 -6.02 -16.24 -14.43
C LYS A 57 -4.62 -15.84 -14.06
N GLU A 58 -3.68 -16.28 -14.87
CA GLU A 58 -2.31 -15.78 -14.91
C GLU A 58 -2.40 -14.26 -14.95
N VAL A 59 -2.25 -13.65 -13.78
CA VAL A 59 -1.95 -12.23 -13.69
C VAL A 59 -0.51 -12.19 -14.13
N GLU A 60 -0.35 -11.86 -15.41
CA GLU A 60 0.90 -11.39 -16.01
C GLU A 60 1.75 -10.75 -14.93
N ASP A 61 2.97 -11.28 -14.84
CA ASP A 61 4.11 -10.83 -14.06
C ASP A 61 4.33 -9.34 -14.27
N SER A 62 3.46 -8.54 -13.65
CA SER A 62 3.80 -7.20 -13.28
C SER A 62 4.85 -7.43 -12.23
N THR A 63 6.11 -7.33 -12.64
CA THR A 63 7.23 -7.05 -11.76
C THR A 63 6.81 -5.86 -10.92
N SER A 64 6.08 -6.12 -9.83
CA SER A 64 5.78 -5.12 -8.84
C SER A 64 7.13 -4.94 -8.18
N GLU A 65 7.95 -4.07 -8.78
CA GLU A 65 9.07 -3.46 -8.08
C GLU A 65 8.54 -3.18 -6.70
N ILE A 66 9.09 -3.89 -5.71
CA ILE A 66 8.58 -3.89 -4.35
C ILE A 66 8.53 -2.42 -3.96
N ALA A 67 7.32 -1.86 -3.94
CA ALA A 67 7.16 -0.43 -3.80
C ALA A 67 7.84 -0.07 -2.50
N SER A 68 8.81 0.85 -2.57
CA SER A 68 9.50 1.28 -1.36
C SER A 68 8.45 1.80 -0.39
N ALA A 69 8.69 1.63 0.91
CA ALA A 69 7.80 2.08 1.98
C ALA A 69 7.43 3.58 1.90
N THR A 70 8.16 4.32 1.06
CA THR A 70 8.12 5.75 0.80
C THR A 70 7.69 6.09 -0.63
N SER A 71 6.99 5.20 -1.33
CA SER A 71 6.50 5.45 -2.69
C SER A 71 5.02 5.10 -2.85
N CYS A 72 4.35 5.83 -3.74
CA CYS A 72 2.98 5.55 -4.16
C CYS A 72 2.93 5.43 -5.68
N SER A 73 2.77 4.21 -6.20
CA SER A 73 2.68 3.94 -7.64
C SER A 73 1.44 4.52 -8.30
N LEU A 74 0.34 4.66 -7.55
CA LEU A 74 -0.91 5.24 -8.05
C LEU A 74 -0.79 6.74 -8.35
N CYS A 75 -0.13 7.47 -7.45
CA CYS A 75 0.07 8.91 -7.55
C CYS A 75 1.41 9.29 -8.19
N GLN A 76 2.28 8.29 -8.45
CA GLN A 76 3.64 8.48 -8.96
C GLN A 76 4.44 9.45 -8.09
N LEU A 77 4.29 9.31 -6.76
CA LEU A 77 4.87 10.19 -5.76
C LEU A 77 5.86 9.42 -4.88
N GLN A 78 7.03 10.03 -4.64
CA GLN A 78 8.02 9.60 -3.66
C GLN A 78 7.90 10.51 -2.42
N THR A 79 7.80 9.93 -1.24
CA THR A 79 7.77 10.65 0.04
C THR A 79 9.11 10.54 0.77
N ALA A 80 9.38 11.45 1.71
CA ALA A 80 10.63 11.43 2.47
C ALA A 80 10.62 10.34 3.55
N THR A 81 9.49 10.17 4.24
CA THR A 81 9.33 9.18 5.29
C THR A 81 8.11 8.29 5.06
N VAL A 82 8.07 7.16 5.78
CA VAL A 82 6.91 6.26 5.83
C VAL A 82 5.71 6.94 6.48
N GLN A 83 5.95 7.86 7.41
CA GLN A 83 4.90 8.65 8.04
C GLN A 83 4.23 9.55 6.98
N ASP A 84 5.02 10.23 6.15
CA ASP A 84 4.51 11.04 5.05
C ASP A 84 3.75 10.19 4.03
N GLN A 85 4.21 8.96 3.76
CA GLN A 85 3.51 8.02 2.87
C GLN A 85 2.13 7.66 3.43
N ARG A 86 2.01 7.44 4.74
CA ARG A 86 0.73 7.17 5.40
C ARG A 86 -0.19 8.38 5.40
N GLU A 87 0.35 9.57 5.60
CA GLU A 87 -0.41 10.81 5.55
C GLU A 87 -0.91 11.06 4.12
N HIS A 88 -0.06 10.85 3.11
CA HIS A 88 -0.45 10.87 1.70
C HIS A 88 -1.59 9.88 1.42
N ALA A 89 -1.50 8.63 1.89
CA ALA A 89 -2.55 7.62 1.67
C ALA A 89 -3.90 8.01 2.29
N ARG A 90 -3.91 8.87 3.31
CA ARG A 90 -5.14 9.41 3.93
C ARG A 90 -5.64 10.69 3.28
N SER A 91 -4.84 11.34 2.44
CA SER A 91 -5.19 12.60 1.77
C SER A 91 -6.35 12.43 0.77
N ASP A 92 -7.07 13.52 0.53
CA ASP A 92 -8.18 13.52 -0.42
C ASP A 92 -7.70 13.36 -1.86
N HIS A 93 -6.51 13.86 -2.20
CA HIS A 93 -5.89 13.65 -3.50
C HIS A 93 -5.67 12.16 -3.79
N HIS A 94 -5.10 11.41 -2.84
CA HIS A 94 -4.91 9.97 -3.00
C HIS A 94 -6.26 9.25 -3.16
N ARG A 95 -7.23 9.57 -2.30
CA ARG A 95 -8.59 8.99 -2.39
C ARG A 95 -9.28 9.30 -3.71
N TYR A 96 -9.09 10.49 -4.24
CA TYR A 96 -9.58 10.88 -5.56
C TYR A 96 -8.97 9.98 -6.64
N ASN A 97 -7.64 9.84 -6.65
CA ASN A 97 -6.93 9.02 -7.63
C ASN A 97 -7.34 7.55 -7.56
N VAL A 98 -7.59 7.01 -6.36
CA VAL A 98 -8.13 5.64 -6.19
C VAL A 98 -9.48 5.52 -6.90
N LYS A 99 -10.41 6.44 -6.62
CA LYS A 99 -11.74 6.45 -7.25
C LYS A 99 -11.66 6.64 -8.76
N ALA A 100 -10.79 7.52 -9.24
CA ALA A 100 -10.60 7.77 -10.66
C ALA A 100 -10.08 6.52 -11.38
N LYS A 101 -9.07 5.84 -10.81
CA LYS A 101 -8.49 4.62 -11.38
C LYS A 101 -9.49 3.46 -11.42
N LEU A 102 -10.29 3.28 -10.36
CA LEU A 102 -11.35 2.26 -10.31
C LEU A 102 -12.44 2.49 -11.38
N ARG A 103 -12.63 3.73 -11.82
CA ARG A 103 -13.57 4.10 -12.89
C ARG A 103 -12.94 4.03 -14.29
N GLY A 104 -11.69 3.58 -14.42
CA GLY A 104 -10.94 3.60 -15.67
C GLY A 104 -10.51 5.00 -16.12
N GLY A 105 -10.59 5.99 -15.23
CA GLY A 105 -10.16 7.37 -15.48
C GLY A 105 -8.66 7.57 -15.28
N ARG A 106 -8.20 8.78 -15.61
CA ARG A 106 -6.83 9.22 -15.36
C ARG A 106 -6.63 9.61 -13.90
N THR A 107 -5.46 9.30 -13.34
CA THR A 107 -5.00 9.88 -12.08
C THR A 107 -4.41 11.26 -12.35
N TYR A 108 -4.41 12.11 -11.33
CA TYR A 108 -3.82 13.45 -11.40
C TYR A 108 -2.60 13.55 -10.48
N ASN A 109 -1.64 14.38 -10.86
CA ASN A 109 -0.66 14.89 -9.90
C ASN A 109 -1.34 15.92 -8.96
N GLU A 110 -0.64 16.35 -7.93
CA GLU A 110 -1.18 17.24 -6.91
C GLU A 110 -1.59 18.61 -7.50
N THR A 111 -0.77 19.18 -8.38
CA THR A 111 -1.07 20.47 -9.02
C THR A 111 -2.30 20.43 -9.91
N ASP A 112 -2.48 19.36 -10.67
CA ASP A 112 -3.61 19.21 -11.58
C ASP A 112 -4.90 18.88 -10.81
N PHE A 113 -4.78 18.20 -9.67
CA PHE A 113 -5.90 17.99 -8.76
C PHE A 113 -6.43 19.31 -8.21
N TYR A 114 -5.56 20.19 -7.71
CA TYR A 114 -5.98 21.49 -7.18
C TYR A 114 -6.62 22.37 -8.26
N LYS A 115 -6.09 22.36 -9.49
CA LYS A 115 -6.72 23.04 -10.63
C LYS A 115 -8.11 22.48 -10.92
N ALA A 116 -8.23 21.15 -11.02
CA ALA A 116 -9.50 20.51 -11.34
C ALA A 116 -10.59 20.72 -10.27
N ILE A 117 -10.21 20.83 -8.99
CA ILE A 117 -11.15 21.16 -7.91
C ILE A 117 -11.45 22.67 -7.85
N GLY A 118 -10.46 23.54 -8.06
CA GLY A 118 -10.66 25.00 -8.10
C GLY A 118 -11.55 25.44 -9.26
N ASP A 119 -11.36 24.87 -10.46
CA ASP A 119 -12.21 25.13 -11.62
C ASP A 119 -13.66 24.65 -11.40
N LEU A 120 -13.85 23.65 -10.51
CA LEU A 120 -15.16 23.15 -10.13
C LEU A 120 -15.95 24.14 -9.27
N ASP A 121 -15.26 24.91 -8.41
CA ASP A 121 -15.87 25.90 -7.52
C ASP A 121 -16.28 27.17 -8.28
N GLU A 122 -15.45 27.60 -9.23
CA GLU A 122 -15.76 28.72 -10.15
C GLU A 122 -16.97 28.43 -11.05
N SER A 123 -17.30 27.15 -11.28
CA SER A 123 -18.42 26.72 -12.14
C SER A 123 -19.78 26.61 -11.41
N ILE A 124 -19.83 26.81 -10.09
CA ILE A 124 -21.09 26.77 -9.30
C ILE A 124 -21.81 28.13 -9.22
N SER A 125 -21.22 29.20 -9.75
CA SER A 125 -21.83 30.54 -9.77
C SER A 125 -22.68 30.78 -11.01
N GLY A 126 -23.86 30.15 -11.10
CA GLY A 126 -24.75 30.45 -12.22
C GLY A 126 -25.99 29.58 -12.43
N SER A 127 -27.00 29.66 -11.55
CA SER A 127 -28.37 29.75 -12.05
C SER A 127 -29.27 30.49 -11.06
N LYS A 128 -29.63 31.72 -11.41
CA LYS A 128 -30.78 32.45 -10.86
C LYS A 128 -31.98 31.52 -10.87
N ARG A 129 -32.62 31.30 -9.72
CA ARG A 129 -34.04 30.95 -9.69
C ARG A 129 -34.83 32.26 -9.72
N THR A 130 -35.57 32.42 -10.81
CA THR A 130 -36.68 33.36 -10.98
C THR A 130 -37.74 33.16 -9.92
#